data_AF-G4A7R1-F1
#
_entry.id   AF-G4A7R1-F1
#
_cell.length_a   1.000
_cell.length_b   1.000
_cell.length_c   1.000
_cell.angle_alpha   90.00
_cell.angle_beta   90.00
_cell.angle_gamma   90.00
#
_symmetry.space_group_name_H-M   'P 1'
#
loop_
_entity.id
_entity.type
_entity.pdbx_description
1 polymer ?
#
loop_
_entity_poly.entity_id
_entity_poly.type
_entity_poly.pdbx_seq_one_letter_code
_entity_poly.pdbx_strand_id
1 'polypeptide(L)'
;MEKQHLTQQLVEYIQAGYTAFYLKTTELSRADYLVQEVATSLNFNVIEYNLAYGRVNFKNKEVFDENLNSFEKILNHLRHEDLENTLILIKDAKLGLENNSVALARLKYLLDTLNQYQGESAVIL
;
A
#
# COMPACT_ATOMS: atom_id res chain seq x y z
N MET A 1 -21.26 15.72 1.43
CA MET A 1 -20.48 15.96 0.20
C MET A 1 -18.98 15.99 0.56
N GLU A 2 -18.48 14.96 1.26
CA GLU A 2 -17.09 14.89 1.77
C GLU A 2 -16.23 13.80 1.08
N LYS A 3 -16.84 12.81 0.42
CA LYS A 3 -16.11 11.67 -0.16
C LYS A 3 -15.14 12.04 -1.29
N GLN A 4 -15.46 13.06 -2.09
CA GLN A 4 -14.59 13.50 -3.20
C GLN A 4 -13.29 14.17 -2.72
N HIS A 5 -13.25 14.68 -1.48
CA HIS A 5 -12.09 15.44 -1.00
C HIS A 5 -10.88 14.53 -0.72
N LEU A 6 -11.09 13.38 -0.06
CA LEU A 6 -9.96 12.54 0.37
C LEU A 6 -9.26 11.84 -0.81
N THR A 7 -10.03 11.31 -1.77
CA THR A 7 -9.46 10.71 -2.98
C THR A 7 -8.59 11.72 -3.73
N GLN A 8 -9.12 12.92 -3.97
CA GLN A 8 -8.40 13.98 -4.67
C GLN A 8 -7.14 14.39 -3.91
N GLN A 9 -7.21 14.55 -2.59
CA GLN A 9 -6.03 14.85 -1.77
C GLN A 9 -4.95 13.78 -1.88
N LEU A 10 -5.31 12.49 -1.83
CA LEU A 10 -4.33 11.42 -1.99
C LEU A 10 -3.68 11.45 -3.37
N VAL A 11 -4.47 11.67 -4.42
CA VAL A 11 -3.97 11.84 -5.80
C VAL A 11 -2.97 12.99 -5.87
N GLU A 12 -3.33 14.17 -5.35
CA GLU A 12 -2.47 15.36 -5.35
C GLU A 12 -1.18 15.14 -4.56
N TYR A 13 -1.24 14.49 -3.40
CA TYR A 13 -0.05 14.19 -2.61
C TYR A 13 0.86 13.16 -3.30
N ILE A 14 0.29 12.10 -3.88
CA ILE A 14 1.07 11.11 -4.63
C ILE A 14 1.77 11.80 -5.81
N GLN A 15 1.07 12.60 -6.59
CA GLN A 15 1.66 13.38 -7.70
C GLN A 15 2.72 14.38 -7.23
N ALA A 16 2.62 14.89 -6.01
CA ALA A 16 3.64 15.72 -5.37
C ALA A 16 4.84 14.92 -4.82
N GLY A 17 4.86 13.61 -4.99
CA GLY A 17 5.97 12.73 -4.59
C GLY A 17 5.87 12.17 -3.17
N TYR A 18 4.72 12.29 -2.49
CA TYR A 18 4.53 11.65 -1.18
C TYR A 18 4.37 10.15 -1.35
N THR A 19 5.23 9.37 -0.71
CA THR A 19 5.34 7.93 -0.95
C THR A 19 4.54 7.07 0.03
N ALA A 20 4.09 7.61 1.17
CA ALA A 20 3.44 6.83 2.22
C ALA A 20 2.23 7.54 2.84
N PHE A 21 1.16 6.78 3.04
CA PHE A 21 -0.05 7.22 3.70
C PHE A 21 -0.49 6.19 4.73
N TYR A 22 -0.95 6.64 5.89
CA TYR A 22 -1.49 5.77 6.93
C TYR A 22 -2.99 6.00 7.07
N LEU A 23 -3.78 4.99 6.72
CA LEU A 23 -5.24 5.02 6.73
C LEU A 23 -5.78 4.24 7.94
N LYS A 24 -6.01 4.97 9.03
CA LYS A 24 -6.63 4.39 10.23
C LYS A 24 -8.14 4.22 10.04
N THR A 25 -8.60 3.01 9.76
CA THR A 25 -10.03 2.70 9.61
C THR A 25 -10.34 1.23 9.94
N THR A 26 -11.57 0.97 10.39
CA THR A 26 -12.15 -0.38 10.51
C THR A 26 -13.08 -0.73 9.34
N GLU A 27 -13.40 0.24 8.48
CA GLU A 27 -14.29 0.08 7.33
C GLU A 27 -13.50 -0.43 6.10
N LEU A 28 -13.14 -1.72 6.10
CA LEU A 28 -12.27 -2.32 5.06
C LEU A 28 -12.82 -2.11 3.63
N SER A 29 -14.11 -2.28 3.41
CA SER A 29 -14.72 -2.06 2.08
C SER A 29 -14.60 -0.61 1.61
N ARG A 30 -14.61 0.36 2.52
CA ARG A 30 -14.43 1.78 2.19
C ARG A 30 -12.98 2.10 1.92
N ALA A 31 -12.04 1.47 2.62
CA ALA A 31 -10.62 1.55 2.33
C ALA A 31 -10.33 1.02 0.92
N ASP A 32 -10.84 -0.16 0.60
CA ASP A 32 -10.70 -0.77 -0.74
C ASP A 32 -11.30 0.15 -1.82
N TYR A 33 -12.49 0.72 -1.59
CA TYR A 33 -13.07 1.70 -2.53
C TYR A 33 -12.17 2.92 -2.74
N LEU A 34 -11.64 3.51 -1.67
CA LEU A 34 -10.73 4.65 -1.75
C LEU A 34 -9.46 4.31 -2.56
N VAL A 35 -8.85 3.16 -2.27
CA VAL A 35 -7.65 2.67 -2.97
C VAL A 35 -7.94 2.46 -4.45
N GLN A 36 -9.08 1.86 -4.80
CA GLN A 36 -9.49 1.66 -6.19
C GLN A 36 -9.66 3.00 -6.93
N GLU A 37 -10.30 3.99 -6.31
CA GLU A 37 -10.53 5.30 -6.94
C GLU A 37 -9.20 6.06 -7.16
N VAL A 38 -8.29 6.03 -6.18
CA VAL A 38 -6.95 6.63 -6.31
C VAL A 38 -6.15 5.95 -7.42
N ALA A 39 -6.09 4.61 -7.42
CA ALA A 39 -5.38 3.85 -8.44
C ALA A 39 -5.95 4.09 -9.85
N THR A 40 -7.28 4.16 -9.97
CA THR A 40 -7.94 4.47 -11.26
C THR A 40 -7.59 5.87 -11.74
N SER A 41 -7.57 6.86 -10.83
CA SER A 41 -7.27 8.26 -11.17
C SER A 41 -5.83 8.46 -11.63
N LEU A 42 -4.90 7.65 -11.10
CA LEU A 42 -3.48 7.70 -11.41
C LEU A 42 -3.04 6.69 -12.47
N ASN A 43 -3.94 5.83 -12.94
CA ASN A 43 -3.63 4.69 -13.81
C ASN A 43 -2.58 3.73 -13.19
N PHE A 44 -2.70 3.46 -11.89
CA PHE A 44 -1.81 2.54 -11.17
C PHE A 44 -2.38 1.14 -11.05
N ASN A 45 -1.47 0.17 -11.00
CA ASN A 45 -1.75 -1.19 -10.54
C ASN A 45 -1.86 -1.21 -9.01
N VAL A 46 -2.70 -2.09 -8.46
CA VAL A 46 -2.80 -2.28 -7.00
C VAL A 46 -2.21 -3.63 -6.62
N ILE A 47 -1.28 -3.62 -5.66
CA ILE A 47 -0.78 -4.83 -5.00
C ILE A 47 -1.29 -4.81 -3.56
N GLU A 48 -2.01 -5.86 -3.16
CA GLU A 48 -2.59 -5.98 -1.81
C GLU A 48 -1.92 -7.08 -0.99
N TYR A 49 -1.61 -6.72 0.26
CA TYR A 49 -1.18 -7.64 1.30
C TYR A 49 -2.02 -7.48 2.57
N ASN A 50 -2.25 -8.58 3.28
CA ASN A 50 -2.82 -8.58 4.64
C ASN A 50 -2.21 -9.70 5.48
N LEU A 51 -2.30 -9.60 6.80
CA LEU A 51 -1.67 -10.60 7.69
C LEU A 51 -2.42 -11.93 7.75
N ALA A 52 -3.67 -11.99 7.29
CA ALA A 52 -4.49 -13.21 7.33
C ALA A 52 -4.19 -14.16 6.16
N TYR A 53 -4.02 -13.61 4.95
CA TYR A 53 -3.95 -14.35 3.69
C TYR A 53 -2.70 -14.05 2.85
N GLY A 54 -1.82 -13.16 3.33
CA GLY A 54 -0.63 -12.76 2.59
C GLY A 54 -0.95 -11.89 1.37
N ARG A 55 -0.36 -12.21 0.21
CA ARG A 55 -0.62 -11.49 -1.05
C ARG A 55 -1.91 -11.97 -1.67
N VAL A 56 -2.79 -11.03 -1.99
CA VAL A 56 -4.07 -11.33 -2.64
C VAL A 56 -4.26 -10.47 -3.88
N ASN A 57 -5.09 -10.95 -4.80
CA ASN A 57 -5.62 -10.15 -5.88
C ASN A 57 -6.58 -9.09 -5.32
N PHE A 58 -6.29 -7.82 -5.58
CA PHE A 58 -7.07 -6.71 -5.04
C PHE A 58 -8.56 -6.75 -5.43
N LYS A 59 -8.90 -7.24 -6.63
CA LYS A 59 -10.26 -7.19 -7.17
C LYS A 59 -11.14 -8.34 -6.67
N ASN A 60 -10.63 -9.57 -6.69
CA ASN A 60 -11.42 -10.77 -6.36
C ASN A 60 -11.00 -11.45 -5.05
N LYS A 61 -9.96 -10.95 -4.38
CA LYS A 61 -9.38 -11.47 -3.12
C LYS A 61 -8.85 -12.90 -3.20
N GLU A 62 -8.58 -13.40 -4.40
CA GLU A 62 -7.89 -14.66 -4.61
C GLU A 62 -6.48 -14.59 -4.02
N VAL A 63 -6.06 -15.65 -3.33
CA VAL A 63 -4.75 -15.71 -2.67
C VAL A 63 -3.68 -16.05 -3.71
N PHE A 64 -2.69 -15.17 -3.86
CA PHE A 64 -1.52 -15.40 -4.70
C PHE A 64 -0.38 -16.04 -3.94
N ASP A 65 -0.14 -15.63 -2.69
CA ASP A 65 0.87 -16.23 -1.83
C ASP A 65 0.54 -16.03 -0.35
N GLU A 66 0.11 -17.12 0.31
CA GLU A 66 -0.20 -17.15 1.74
C GLU A 66 1.03 -16.99 2.63
N ASN A 67 2.24 -17.22 2.10
CA ASN A 67 3.47 -17.10 2.88
C ASN A 67 3.86 -15.65 3.16
N LEU A 68 3.33 -14.69 2.40
CA LEU A 68 3.57 -13.25 2.56
C LEU A 68 2.69 -12.64 3.66
N ASN A 69 2.55 -13.33 4.79
CA ASN A 69 1.65 -13.03 5.92
C ASN A 69 2.35 -12.36 7.11
N SER A 70 3.47 -11.67 6.90
CA SER A 70 4.18 -10.88 7.92
C SER A 70 4.87 -9.70 7.26
N PHE A 71 5.02 -8.59 7.97
CA PHE A 71 5.59 -7.36 7.41
C PHE A 71 7.03 -7.57 6.93
N GLU A 72 7.83 -8.36 7.63
CA GLU A 72 9.20 -8.67 7.23
C GLU A 72 9.24 -9.35 5.87
N LYS A 73 8.35 -10.34 5.64
CA LYS A 73 8.27 -11.07 4.38
C LYS A 73 7.71 -10.19 3.27
N ILE A 74 6.61 -9.47 3.52
CA ILE A 74 5.98 -8.55 2.57
C ILE A 74 6.99 -7.49 2.10
N LEU A 75 7.62 -6.79 3.04
CA LEU A 75 8.58 -5.73 2.73
C LEU A 75 9.85 -6.27 2.07
N ASN A 76 10.27 -7.51 2.37
CA ASN A 76 11.39 -8.12 1.67
C ASN A 76 11.02 -8.52 0.23
N HIS A 77 9.81 -9.05 0.02
CA HIS A 77 9.29 -9.38 -1.30
C HIS A 77 9.20 -8.15 -2.19
N LEU A 78 8.66 -7.03 -1.68
CA LEU A 78 8.53 -5.77 -2.42
C LEU A 78 9.86 -5.19 -2.92
N ARG A 79 11.01 -5.57 -2.35
CA ARG A 79 12.34 -5.16 -2.85
C ARG A 79 12.70 -5.78 -4.21
N HIS A 80 11.98 -6.81 -4.62
CA HIS A 80 12.23 -7.58 -5.83
C HIS A 80 11.12 -7.43 -6.87
N GLU A 81 10.03 -6.74 -6.53
CA GLU A 81 8.95 -6.43 -7.47
C GLU A 81 9.31 -5.18 -8.28
N ASP A 82 8.76 -5.10 -9.49
CA ASP A 82 8.68 -3.85 -10.22
C ASP A 82 7.53 -3.01 -9.63
N LEU A 83 7.87 -1.82 -9.16
CA LEU A 83 6.94 -0.92 -8.47
C LEU A 83 6.53 0.28 -9.33
N GLU A 84 6.92 0.35 -10.60
CA GLU A 84 6.48 1.43 -11.50
C GLU A 84 4.95 1.46 -11.61
N ASN A 85 4.34 2.66 -11.57
CA ASN A 85 2.89 2.85 -11.68
C ASN A 85 2.10 1.95 -10.70
N THR A 86 2.53 1.87 -9.45
CA THR A 86 1.99 0.92 -8.46
C THR A 86 1.56 1.58 -7.16
N LEU A 87 0.32 1.28 -6.75
CA LEU A 87 -0.21 1.58 -5.43
C LEU A 87 -0.19 0.31 -4.56
N ILE A 88 0.66 0.31 -3.53
CA ILE A 88 0.81 -0.80 -2.61
C ILE A 88 -0.18 -0.60 -1.45
N LEU A 89 -1.00 -1.60 -1.16
CA LEU A 89 -1.88 -1.63 0.01
C LEU A 89 -1.39 -2.72 0.97
N ILE A 90 -0.94 -2.34 2.17
CA ILE A 90 -0.56 -3.29 3.22
C ILE A 90 -1.48 -3.08 4.41
N LYS A 91 -2.42 -3.99 4.62
CA LYS A 91 -3.35 -3.95 5.76
C LYS A 91 -2.62 -4.35 7.05
N ASP A 92 -3.27 -4.04 8.19
CA ASP A 92 -2.81 -4.42 9.52
C ASP A 92 -1.47 -3.77 9.95
N ALA A 93 -1.13 -2.61 9.39
CA ALA A 93 0.18 -1.98 9.61
C ALA A 93 0.51 -1.68 11.06
N LYS A 94 -0.48 -1.33 11.88
CA LYS A 94 -0.24 -1.18 13.33
C LYS A 94 0.29 -2.49 13.92
N LEU A 95 -0.38 -3.61 13.67
CA LEU A 95 -0.01 -4.91 14.22
C LEU A 95 1.34 -5.40 13.68
N GLY A 96 1.60 -5.17 12.39
CA GLY A 96 2.83 -5.62 11.74
C GLY A 96 4.08 -4.82 12.08
N LEU A 97 3.93 -3.53 12.42
CA LEU A 97 5.04 -2.63 12.71
C LEU A 97 5.30 -2.43 14.22
N GLU A 98 4.28 -2.59 15.06
CA GLU A 98 4.39 -2.37 16.51
C GLU A 98 5.43 -3.32 17.12
N ASN A 99 6.44 -2.73 17.78
CA ASN A 99 7.59 -3.44 18.35
C ASN A 99 8.42 -4.29 17.36
N ASN A 100 8.29 -4.04 16.05
CA ASN A 100 9.02 -4.76 15.02
C ASN A 100 10.07 -3.87 14.33
N SER A 101 11.26 -3.82 14.92
CA SER A 101 12.36 -2.97 14.43
C SER A 101 12.85 -3.36 13.03
N VAL A 102 12.80 -4.65 12.68
CA VAL A 102 13.20 -5.15 11.37
C VAL A 102 12.21 -4.72 10.29
N ALA A 103 10.91 -4.90 10.53
CA ALA A 103 9.87 -4.43 9.63
C ALA A 103 9.94 -2.91 9.44
N LEU A 104 10.12 -2.15 10.52
CA LEU A 104 10.25 -0.69 10.44
C LEU A 104 11.47 -0.26 9.59
N ALA A 105 12.62 -0.90 9.77
CA ALA A 105 13.82 -0.61 8.97
C ALA A 105 13.60 -0.93 7.49
N ARG A 106 12.93 -2.04 7.17
CA ARG A 106 12.59 -2.42 5.79
C ARG A 106 11.57 -1.48 5.16
N LEU A 107 10.60 -1.00 5.95
CA LEU A 107 9.63 -0.02 5.47
C LEU A 107 10.34 1.27 5.07
N LYS A 108 11.27 1.79 5.89
CA LYS A 108 12.07 2.97 5.53
C LYS A 108 12.80 2.79 4.19
N TYR A 109 13.40 1.62 3.98
CA TYR A 109 14.07 1.32 2.72
C TYR A 109 13.10 1.28 1.53
N LEU A 110 11.90 0.71 1.71
CA LEU A 110 10.84 0.76 0.70
C LEU A 110 10.48 2.22 0.38
N LEU A 111 10.31 3.09 1.38
CA LEU A 111 9.98 4.50 1.14
C LEU A 111 11.08 5.23 0.36
N ASP A 112 12.34 4.99 0.69
CA ASP A 112 13.48 5.52 -0.06
C ASP A 112 13.51 5.04 -1.52
N THR A 113 13.05 3.81 -1.76
CA THR A 113 12.91 3.23 -3.11
C THR A 113 11.76 3.89 -3.86
N LEU A 114 10.60 4.05 -3.22
CA LEU A 114 9.43 4.72 -3.79
C LEU A 114 9.73 6.19 -4.16
N ASN A 115 10.63 6.86 -3.43
CA ASN A 115 11.02 8.24 -3.75
C ASN A 115 11.68 8.37 -5.14
N GLN A 116 12.25 7.29 -5.69
CA GLN A 116 12.86 7.29 -7.03
C GLN A 116 11.82 7.32 -8.15
N TYR A 117 10.59 6.88 -7.88
CA TYR A 117 9.48 6.89 -8.83
C TYR A 117 8.76 8.23 -8.91
N GLN A 118 9.16 9.24 -8.13
CA GLN A 118 8.72 10.64 -8.27
C GLN A 118 7.20 10.86 -8.39
N GLY A 119 6.43 10.10 -7.61
CA GLY A 119 4.97 10.18 -7.61
C GLY A 119 4.26 9.20 -8.54
N GLU A 120 5.00 8.28 -9.18
CA GLU A 120 4.45 7.16 -9.96
C GLU A 120 4.19 5.91 -9.08
N SER A 121 4.49 5.97 -7.78
CA SER A 121 4.27 4.85 -6.85
C SER A 121 4.07 5.34 -5.43
N ALA A 122 3.24 4.64 -4.66
CA ALA A 122 3.01 4.94 -3.25
C ALA A 122 2.56 3.70 -2.45
N VAL A 123 2.65 3.78 -1.12
CA VAL A 123 2.12 2.78 -0.19
C VAL A 123 1.05 3.37 0.73
N ILE A 124 -0.04 2.63 0.92
CA ILE A 124 -1.10 2.87 1.89
C ILE A 124 -1.05 1.77 2.94
N LEU A 125 -0.93 2.18 4.21
CA LEU A 125 -0.77 1.35 5.41
C LEU A 125 -1.99 1.44 6.33
#